data_AF-A0A5C1Q2F6-F1
#
_entry.id   AF-A0A5C1Q2F6-F1
#
_cell.length_a   1.000
_cell.length_b   1.000
_cell.length_c   1.000
_cell.angle_alpha   90.00
_cell.angle_beta   90.00
_cell.angle_gamma   90.00
#
_symmetry.space_group_name_H-M   'P 1'
#
loop_
_entity.id
_entity.type
_entity.pdbx_description
1 polymer ?
#
loop_
_entity_poly.entity_id
_entity_poly.type
_entity_poly.pdbx_seq_one_letter_code
_entity_poly.pdbx_strand_id
1 'polypeptide(L)'
;MIDITLQNFESELIQASMQQPVLLDIWAPWCGPCKQLGPVLEKLETEYAGGFVLAKLNADEVPEIAGQLSQMFGVRSIPFCVMFAQGQPVDGFVGAIPEAQIREFLAKHVATPEQVEAEEDVEEAEQMLASDKPDIQAVLERLRAAVETDPASDVAWIDYLKVLLGVARHDDAALAEARQAYAQVAPRALADARFAALEHGLLAAEAVRDARAAGRTPEALRAAIAAAPRDFAARLELARHLFAAGAMTEAMDELLEILMRDKGWSDGLARKTYVAILELMSKPAPKAATPEAKKGAVEIAGKAVVVPGDPVIDSYRRKLSMALF
;
A
#
# COMPACT_ATOMS: atom_id res chain seq x y z
N MET A 1 13.43 -21.21 -13.90
CA MET A 1 12.99 -22.00 -15.07
C MET A 1 12.15 -23.23 -14.71
N ILE A 2 10.88 -23.24 -15.14
CA ILE A 2 9.93 -24.35 -14.98
C ILE A 2 9.29 -24.66 -16.35
N ASP A 3 9.19 -25.93 -16.73
CA ASP A 3 8.43 -26.35 -17.90
C ASP A 3 6.95 -26.56 -17.55
N ILE A 4 6.07 -25.89 -18.29
CA ILE A 4 4.63 -25.90 -18.08
C ILE A 4 4.00 -27.04 -18.87
N THR A 5 3.18 -27.81 -18.17
CA THR A 5 2.36 -28.92 -18.66
C THR A 5 0.90 -28.67 -18.30
N LEU A 6 -0.01 -29.45 -18.87
CA LEU A 6 -1.44 -29.38 -18.50
C LEU A 6 -1.67 -29.66 -17.00
N GLN A 7 -0.79 -30.44 -16.36
CA GLN A 7 -0.94 -30.85 -14.98
C GLN A 7 -0.47 -29.79 -13.98
N ASN A 8 0.55 -29.01 -14.34
CA ASN A 8 1.18 -28.05 -13.43
C ASN A 8 0.84 -26.58 -13.77
N PHE A 9 0.18 -26.30 -14.90
CA PHE A 9 -0.17 -24.95 -15.33
C PHE A 9 -0.90 -24.15 -14.24
N GLU A 10 -1.86 -24.76 -13.56
CA GLU A 10 -2.61 -24.05 -12.51
C GLU A 10 -1.72 -23.66 -11.33
N SER A 11 -0.87 -24.56 -10.84
CA SER A 11 -0.01 -24.28 -9.68
C SER A 11 1.19 -23.40 -10.03
N GLU A 12 1.92 -23.75 -11.09
CA GLU A 12 3.22 -23.15 -11.41
C GLU A 12 3.12 -21.87 -12.23
N LEU A 13 1.96 -21.58 -12.85
CA LEU A 13 1.75 -20.33 -13.58
C LEU A 13 0.71 -19.47 -12.88
N ILE A 14 -0.52 -19.97 -12.74
CA ILE A 14 -1.63 -19.14 -12.25
C ILE A 14 -1.43 -18.82 -10.77
N GLN A 15 -1.30 -19.83 -9.90
CA GLN A 15 -1.12 -19.59 -8.47
C GLN A 15 0.24 -18.96 -8.15
N ALA A 16 1.31 -19.38 -8.83
CA ALA A 16 2.62 -18.74 -8.68
C ALA A 16 2.57 -17.23 -9.01
N SER A 17 1.84 -16.85 -10.06
CA SER A 17 1.68 -15.44 -10.47
C SER A 17 0.92 -14.56 -9.47
N MET A 18 0.25 -15.16 -8.47
CA MET A 18 -0.35 -14.42 -7.35
C MET A 18 0.70 -13.89 -6.37
N GLN A 19 1.87 -14.52 -6.32
CA GLN A 19 2.95 -14.17 -5.39
C GLN A 19 4.04 -13.35 -6.06
N GLN A 20 4.44 -13.73 -7.27
CA GLN A 20 5.49 -13.07 -8.04
C GLN A 20 5.18 -13.14 -9.54
N PRO A 21 5.51 -12.12 -10.35
CA PRO A 21 5.28 -12.16 -11.79
C PRO A 21 5.90 -13.40 -12.46
N VAL A 22 5.17 -14.01 -13.40
CA VAL A 22 5.67 -15.15 -14.19
C VAL A 22 5.67 -14.80 -15.67
N LEU A 23 6.83 -14.82 -16.29
CA LEU A 23 6.98 -14.67 -17.73
C LEU A 23 6.92 -16.05 -18.39
N LEU A 24 5.86 -16.31 -19.14
CA LEU A 24 5.69 -17.54 -19.90
C LEU A 24 6.27 -17.38 -21.32
N ASP A 25 7.32 -18.11 -21.65
CA ASP A 25 7.88 -18.25 -23.00
C ASP A 25 7.23 -19.41 -23.74
N ILE A 26 6.39 -19.09 -24.73
CA ILE A 26 5.75 -20.08 -25.61
C ILE A 26 6.65 -20.30 -26.83
N TRP A 27 7.21 -21.51 -26.91
CA TRP A 27 8.26 -21.87 -27.86
C TRP A 27 7.97 -23.23 -28.53
N ALA A 28 8.83 -23.61 -29.49
CA ALA A 28 8.86 -24.97 -30.05
C ALA A 28 10.28 -25.33 -30.57
N PRO A 29 10.66 -26.62 -30.67
CA PRO A 29 12.02 -27.03 -31.06
C PRO A 29 12.47 -26.58 -32.45
N TRP A 30 11.50 -26.45 -33.37
CA TRP A 30 11.69 -26.01 -34.75
C TRP A 30 11.77 -24.47 -34.89
N CYS A 31 11.44 -23.72 -33.84
CA CYS A 31 11.46 -22.27 -33.86
C CYS A 31 12.89 -21.72 -33.76
N GLY A 32 13.43 -21.23 -34.89
CA GLY A 32 14.75 -20.60 -34.93
C GLY A 32 14.90 -19.39 -34.01
N PRO A 33 14.00 -18.38 -34.07
CA PRO A 33 14.09 -17.19 -33.20
C PRO A 33 13.98 -17.51 -31.70
N CYS A 34 13.24 -18.55 -31.32
CA CYS A 34 13.13 -18.99 -29.92
C CYS A 34 14.50 -19.38 -29.34
N LYS A 35 15.40 -19.95 -30.16
CA LYS A 35 16.76 -20.32 -29.73
C LYS A 35 17.64 -19.11 -29.43
N GLN A 36 17.31 -17.92 -29.95
CA GLN A 36 18.00 -16.68 -29.64
C GLN A 36 17.40 -16.00 -28.41
N LEU A 37 16.08 -16.06 -28.26
CA LEU A 37 15.37 -15.42 -27.16
C LEU A 37 15.59 -16.13 -25.82
N GLY A 38 15.50 -17.46 -25.78
CA GLY A 38 15.60 -18.25 -24.54
C GLY A 38 16.81 -17.89 -23.66
N PRO A 39 18.05 -17.88 -24.17
CA PRO A 39 19.22 -17.50 -23.38
C PRO A 39 19.19 -16.07 -22.83
N VAL A 40 18.54 -15.14 -23.54
CA VAL A 40 18.37 -13.75 -23.07
C VAL A 40 17.39 -13.72 -21.90
N LEU A 41 16.28 -14.45 -21.99
CA LEU A 41 15.30 -14.55 -20.90
C LEU A 41 15.91 -15.22 -19.66
N GLU A 42 16.67 -16.31 -19.83
CA GLU A 42 17.35 -17.02 -18.74
C GLU A 42 18.40 -16.13 -18.03
N LYS A 43 19.14 -15.33 -18.81
CA LYS A 43 20.05 -14.31 -18.28
C LYS A 43 19.29 -13.27 -17.43
N LEU A 44 18.17 -12.75 -17.95
CA LEU A 44 17.37 -11.75 -17.24
C LEU A 44 16.72 -12.33 -15.98
N GLU A 45 16.20 -13.56 -16.00
CA GLU A 45 15.67 -14.25 -14.80
C GLU A 45 16.74 -14.28 -13.70
N THR A 46 17.99 -14.57 -14.06
CA THR A 46 19.11 -14.60 -13.11
C THR A 46 19.46 -13.21 -12.58
N GLU A 47 19.53 -12.20 -13.46
CA GLU A 47 19.88 -10.83 -13.07
C GLU A 47 18.82 -10.17 -12.18
N TYR A 48 17.54 -10.45 -12.40
CA TYR A 48 16.46 -9.91 -11.58
C TYR A 48 16.30 -10.65 -10.24
N ALA A 49 17.11 -11.68 -9.97
CA ALA A 49 17.30 -12.29 -8.66
C ALA A 49 15.98 -12.61 -7.90
N GLY A 50 14.99 -13.16 -8.60
CA GLY A 50 13.68 -13.48 -8.03
C GLY A 50 12.58 -12.44 -8.27
N GLY A 51 12.85 -11.33 -8.96
CA GLY A 51 11.82 -10.36 -9.35
C GLY A 51 10.75 -10.94 -10.29
N PHE A 52 11.07 -11.99 -11.04
CA PHE A 52 10.09 -12.78 -11.79
C PHE A 52 10.57 -14.22 -12.01
N VAL A 53 9.63 -15.11 -12.34
CA VAL A 53 9.92 -16.50 -12.74
C VAL A 53 9.80 -16.65 -14.24
N LEU A 54 10.77 -17.30 -14.88
CA LEU A 54 10.67 -17.73 -16.26
C LEU A 54 10.04 -19.13 -16.33
N ALA A 55 8.90 -19.21 -16.99
CA ALA A 55 8.21 -20.45 -17.32
C ALA A 55 8.27 -20.71 -18.81
N LYS A 56 8.38 -21.97 -19.24
CA LYS A 56 8.47 -22.35 -20.66
C LYS A 56 7.31 -23.26 -21.02
N LEU A 57 6.69 -23.01 -22.16
CA LEU A 57 5.61 -23.85 -22.68
C LEU A 57 5.93 -24.24 -24.12
N ASN A 58 6.10 -25.54 -24.35
CA ASN A 58 6.24 -26.06 -25.70
C ASN A 58 4.86 -26.12 -26.37
N ALA A 59 4.67 -25.30 -27.41
CA ALA A 59 3.40 -25.18 -28.14
C ALA A 59 2.97 -26.48 -28.85
N ASP A 60 3.92 -27.38 -29.16
CA ASP A 60 3.62 -28.68 -29.77
C ASP A 60 3.09 -29.69 -28.73
N GLU A 61 3.55 -29.58 -27.48
CA GLU A 61 3.21 -30.52 -26.40
C GLU A 61 1.95 -30.08 -25.64
N VAL A 62 1.73 -28.77 -25.55
CA VAL A 62 0.61 -28.17 -24.80
C VAL A 62 -0.18 -27.19 -25.70
N PRO A 63 -0.73 -27.67 -26.82
CA PRO A 63 -1.35 -26.81 -27.83
C PRO A 63 -2.61 -26.10 -27.34
N GLU A 64 -3.31 -26.66 -26.36
CA GLU A 64 -4.54 -26.09 -25.82
C GLU A 64 -4.28 -24.74 -25.13
N ILE A 65 -3.28 -24.69 -24.24
CA ILE A 65 -2.92 -23.47 -23.51
C ILE A 65 -2.29 -22.46 -24.46
N ALA A 66 -1.35 -22.90 -25.31
CA ALA A 66 -0.71 -22.04 -26.31
C ALA A 66 -1.74 -21.40 -27.24
N GLY A 67 -2.72 -22.18 -27.72
CA GLY A 67 -3.79 -21.73 -28.60
C GLY A 67 -4.72 -20.72 -27.93
N GLN A 68 -5.12 -20.96 -26.68
CA GLN A 68 -5.97 -20.02 -25.92
C GLN A 68 -5.29 -18.67 -25.71
N LEU A 69 -4.03 -18.66 -25.25
CA LEU A 69 -3.28 -17.43 -25.05
C LEU A 69 -3.05 -16.69 -26.37
N SER A 70 -2.70 -17.41 -27.43
CA SER A 70 -2.54 -16.83 -28.77
C SER A 70 -3.83 -16.16 -29.27
N GLN A 71 -4.98 -16.79 -29.07
CA GLN A 71 -6.28 -16.22 -29.45
C GLN A 71 -6.61 -14.96 -28.65
N MET A 72 -6.39 -14.98 -27.34
CA MET A 72 -6.69 -13.87 -26.44
C MET A 72 -5.86 -12.62 -26.77
N PHE A 73 -4.59 -12.79 -27.14
CA PHE A 73 -3.71 -11.68 -27.54
C PHE A 73 -3.71 -11.41 -29.07
N GLY A 74 -4.47 -12.17 -29.86
CA GLY A 74 -4.51 -12.02 -31.32
C GLY A 74 -3.19 -12.37 -32.02
N VAL A 75 -2.36 -13.21 -31.41
CA VAL A 75 -1.03 -13.62 -31.89
C VAL A 75 -1.13 -14.93 -32.67
N ARG A 76 -0.27 -15.11 -33.68
CA ARG A 76 -0.26 -16.31 -34.55
C ARG A 76 1.12 -16.92 -34.75
N SER A 77 2.14 -16.40 -34.09
CA SER A 77 3.53 -16.78 -34.29
C SER A 77 4.26 -16.92 -32.97
N ILE A 78 5.20 -17.86 -32.92
CA ILE A 78 6.15 -18.02 -31.81
C ILE A 78 7.55 -17.49 -32.22
N PRO A 79 8.41 -17.08 -31.27
CA PRO A 79 8.17 -17.07 -29.82
C PRO A 79 7.11 -16.04 -29.43
N PHE A 80 6.30 -16.39 -28.44
CA PHE A 80 5.31 -15.50 -27.85
C PHE A 80 5.47 -15.55 -26.33
N CYS A 81 5.76 -14.41 -25.73
CA CYS A 81 5.93 -14.30 -24.29
C CYS A 81 4.73 -13.61 -23.66
N VAL A 82 4.23 -14.15 -22.55
CA VAL A 82 3.09 -13.61 -21.80
C VAL A 82 3.49 -13.37 -20.36
N MET A 83 3.26 -12.17 -19.86
CA MET A 83 3.41 -11.86 -18.44
C MET A 83 2.14 -12.23 -17.70
N PHE A 84 2.29 -13.03 -16.64
CA PHE A 84 1.24 -13.34 -15.69
C PHE A 84 1.53 -12.61 -14.37
N ALA A 85 0.53 -11.91 -13.85
CA ALA A 85 0.57 -11.29 -12.54
C ALA A 85 -0.84 -11.32 -11.93
N GLN A 86 -0.92 -11.51 -10.61
CA GLN A 86 -2.19 -11.61 -9.90
C GLN A 86 -3.13 -12.67 -10.50
N GLY A 87 -2.57 -13.82 -10.91
CA GLY A 87 -3.33 -14.95 -11.45
C GLY A 87 -3.87 -14.73 -12.87
N GLN A 88 -3.49 -13.64 -13.54
CA GLN A 88 -4.02 -13.26 -14.83
C GLN A 88 -2.89 -12.93 -15.83
N PRO A 89 -3.10 -13.19 -17.13
CA PRO A 89 -2.23 -12.68 -18.18
C PRO A 89 -2.44 -11.17 -18.34
N VAL A 90 -1.41 -10.38 -18.06
CA VAL A 90 -1.51 -8.90 -17.97
C VAL A 90 -0.90 -8.17 -19.18
N ASP A 91 0.06 -8.77 -19.87
CA ASP A 91 0.74 -8.19 -21.02
C ASP A 91 1.48 -9.28 -21.82
N GLY A 92 1.98 -8.97 -23.02
CA GLY A 92 2.77 -9.91 -23.80
C GLY A 92 3.49 -9.28 -25.00
N PHE A 93 4.52 -9.96 -25.49
CA PHE A 93 5.26 -9.55 -26.69
C PHE A 93 5.56 -10.75 -27.60
N VAL A 94 5.73 -10.46 -28.90
CA VAL A 94 5.92 -11.49 -29.94
C VAL A 94 7.26 -11.32 -30.61
N GLY A 95 7.94 -12.43 -30.86
CA GLY A 95 9.19 -12.50 -31.58
C GLY A 95 10.42 -12.36 -30.68
N ALA A 96 11.60 -12.58 -31.28
CA ALA A 96 12.88 -12.36 -30.62
C ALA A 96 13.25 -10.86 -30.71
N ILE A 97 12.81 -10.10 -29.72
CA ILE A 97 13.08 -8.65 -29.60
C ILE A 97 14.42 -8.38 -28.88
N PRO A 98 15.04 -7.20 -29.06
CA PRO A 98 16.29 -6.85 -28.38
C PRO A 98 16.16 -6.85 -26.85
N GLU A 99 17.22 -7.22 -26.13
CA GLU A 99 17.26 -7.27 -24.64
C GLU A 99 16.76 -5.98 -24.00
N ALA A 100 17.11 -4.81 -24.54
CA ALA A 100 16.64 -3.52 -24.03
C ALA A 100 15.11 -3.39 -24.03
N GLN A 101 14.43 -3.89 -25.07
CA GLN A 101 12.97 -3.87 -25.14
C GLN A 101 12.34 -4.90 -24.18
N ILE A 102 13.02 -6.01 -23.92
CA ILE A 102 12.59 -6.98 -22.90
C ILE A 102 12.69 -6.34 -21.51
N ARG A 103 13.77 -5.61 -21.21
CA ARG A 103 13.89 -4.88 -19.93
C ARG A 103 12.82 -3.81 -19.79
N GLU A 104 12.52 -3.05 -20.84
CA GLU A 104 11.42 -2.08 -20.84
C GLU A 104 10.06 -2.75 -20.63
N PHE A 105 9.86 -3.95 -21.16
CA PHE A 105 8.66 -4.75 -20.92
C PHE A 105 8.60 -5.23 -19.45
N LEU A 106 9.69 -5.81 -18.93
CA LEU A 106 9.77 -6.30 -17.56
C LEU A 106 9.58 -5.17 -16.55
N ALA A 107 10.18 -3.99 -16.77
CA ALA A 107 10.07 -2.84 -15.88
C ALA A 107 8.63 -2.33 -15.65
N LYS A 108 7.67 -2.74 -16.48
CA LYS A 108 6.24 -2.43 -16.28
C LYS A 108 5.55 -3.35 -15.27
N HIS A 109 6.11 -4.53 -15.05
CA HIS A 109 5.44 -5.65 -14.35
C HIS A 109 6.28 -6.26 -13.24
N VAL A 110 7.58 -6.04 -13.26
CA VAL A 110 8.58 -6.64 -12.38
C VAL A 110 9.24 -5.54 -11.56
N ALA A 111 9.14 -5.68 -10.24
CA ALA A 111 9.85 -4.83 -9.30
C ALA A 111 11.37 -4.97 -9.49
N THR A 112 12.11 -3.88 -9.35
CA THR A 112 13.58 -3.95 -9.34
C THR A 112 14.07 -4.63 -8.06
N PRO A 113 15.32 -5.14 -8.02
CA PRO A 113 15.87 -5.72 -6.79
C PRO A 113 15.77 -4.81 -5.58
N GLU A 114 15.98 -3.51 -5.75
CA GLU A 114 15.85 -2.50 -4.69
C GLU A 114 14.40 -2.37 -4.21
N GLN A 115 13.43 -2.45 -5.11
CA GLN A 115 12.00 -2.42 -4.73
C GLN A 115 11.58 -3.66 -3.96
N VAL A 116 12.11 -4.84 -4.34
CA VAL A 116 11.87 -6.09 -3.61
C VAL A 116 12.50 -6.01 -2.22
N GLU A 117 13.75 -5.58 -2.11
CA GLU A 117 14.43 -5.38 -0.82
C GLU A 117 13.67 -4.40 0.09
N ALA A 118 13.22 -3.27 -0.45
CA ALA A 118 12.43 -2.30 0.31
C ALA A 118 11.07 -2.88 0.76
N GLU A 119 10.43 -3.71 -0.06
CA GLU A 119 9.18 -4.39 0.30
C GLU A 119 9.40 -5.43 1.40
N GLU A 120 10.46 -6.23 1.32
CA GLU A 120 10.86 -7.17 2.37
C GLU A 120 11.13 -6.43 3.69
N ASP A 121 11.81 -5.28 3.63
CA ASP A 121 12.05 -4.46 4.80
C ASP A 121 10.75 -3.97 5.45
N VAL A 122 9.79 -3.50 4.65
CA VAL A 122 8.47 -3.10 5.16
C VAL A 122 7.75 -4.28 5.81
N GLU A 123 7.74 -5.45 5.17
CA GLU A 123 7.07 -6.64 5.68
C GLU A 123 7.70 -7.11 7.01
N GLU A 124 9.02 -7.07 7.14
CA GLU A 124 9.70 -7.34 8.40
C GLU A 124 9.31 -6.33 9.49
N ALA A 125 9.26 -5.03 9.16
CA ALA A 125 8.86 -4.00 10.11
C ALA A 125 7.41 -4.18 10.59
N GLU A 126 6.48 -4.57 9.70
CA GLU A 126 5.10 -4.92 10.06
C GLU A 126 5.04 -6.10 11.02
N GLN A 127 5.82 -7.17 10.77
CA GLN A 127 5.90 -8.34 11.64
C GLN A 127 6.45 -7.97 13.03
N MET A 128 7.47 -7.12 13.07
CA MET A 128 8.05 -6.61 14.32
C MET A 128 7.02 -5.79 15.11
N LEU A 129 6.27 -4.91 14.44
CA LEU A 129 5.18 -4.12 15.05
C LEU A 129 4.05 -5.00 15.59
N ALA A 130 3.76 -6.13 14.93
CA ALA A 130 2.72 -7.06 15.34
C ALA A 130 3.12 -7.97 16.53
N SER A 131 4.39 -7.95 16.95
CA SER A 131 4.87 -8.73 18.09
C SER A 131 4.28 -8.23 19.43
N ASP A 132 4.26 -9.10 20.45
CA ASP A 132 3.73 -8.75 21.79
C ASP A 132 4.46 -7.57 22.45
N LYS A 133 5.74 -7.37 22.12
CA LYS A 133 6.60 -6.31 22.63
C LYS A 133 7.46 -5.76 21.49
N PRO A 134 6.89 -4.91 20.64
CA PRO A 134 7.60 -4.40 19.47
C PRO A 134 8.77 -3.52 19.90
N ASP A 135 9.95 -3.80 19.33
CA ASP A 135 11.09 -2.90 19.42
C ASP A 135 10.91 -1.78 18.38
N ILE A 136 10.33 -0.67 18.82
CA ILE A 136 10.00 0.45 17.94
C ILE A 136 11.24 1.07 17.30
N GLN A 137 12.40 1.01 17.96
CA GLN A 137 13.64 1.55 17.38
C GLN A 137 14.09 0.68 16.21
N ALA A 138 14.07 -0.65 16.38
CA ALA A 138 14.41 -1.58 15.31
C ALA A 138 13.40 -1.52 14.15
N VAL A 139 12.10 -1.31 14.44
CA VAL A 139 11.08 -1.03 13.42
C VAL A 139 11.41 0.23 12.61
N LEU A 140 11.76 1.32 13.29
CA LEU A 140 12.12 2.59 12.62
C LEU A 140 13.38 2.46 11.77
N GLU A 141 14.39 1.71 12.24
CA GLU A 141 15.60 1.44 11.46
C GLU A 141 15.28 0.68 10.17
N ARG A 142 14.42 -0.33 10.26
CA ARG A 142 14.00 -1.12 9.11
C ARG A 142 13.18 -0.30 8.10
N LEU A 143 12.22 0.49 8.58
CA LEU A 143 11.42 1.37 7.72
C LEU A 143 12.26 2.50 7.10
N ARG A 144 13.29 2.99 7.82
CA ARG A 144 14.24 3.96 7.28
C ARG A 144 15.05 3.35 6.13
N ALA A 145 15.54 2.11 6.30
CA ALA A 145 16.23 1.40 5.22
C ALA A 145 15.33 1.27 3.99
N ALA A 146 14.07 0.87 4.17
CA ALA A 146 13.10 0.74 3.07
C ALA A 146 12.91 2.05 2.27
N VAL A 147 12.74 3.20 2.93
CA VAL A 147 12.57 4.50 2.24
C VAL A 147 13.87 5.02 1.62
N GLU A 148 15.03 4.59 2.10
CA GLU A 148 16.34 4.90 1.50
C GLU A 148 16.60 4.04 0.27
N THR A 149 16.22 2.76 0.31
CA THR A 149 16.36 1.78 -0.78
C THR A 149 15.37 2.06 -1.92
N ASP A 150 14.09 2.28 -1.61
CA ASP A 150 13.08 2.75 -2.58
C ASP A 150 12.40 4.05 -2.11
N PRO A 151 12.99 5.22 -2.41
CA PRO A 151 12.38 6.51 -2.10
C PRO A 151 11.03 6.74 -2.79
N ALA A 152 10.69 5.99 -3.83
CA ALA A 152 9.40 6.09 -4.51
C ALA A 152 8.28 5.30 -3.81
N SER A 153 8.62 4.38 -2.90
CA SER A 153 7.64 3.54 -2.18
C SER A 153 6.76 4.36 -1.23
N ASP A 154 5.53 4.66 -1.66
CA ASP A 154 4.55 5.35 -0.82
C ASP A 154 4.20 4.55 0.44
N VAL A 155 4.18 3.22 0.34
CA VAL A 155 3.90 2.33 1.48
C VAL A 155 4.97 2.49 2.55
N ALA A 156 6.25 2.38 2.18
CA ALA A 156 7.36 2.54 3.12
C ALA A 156 7.34 3.92 3.81
N TRP A 157 7.11 4.99 3.04
CA TRP A 157 7.02 6.34 3.59
C TRP A 157 5.86 6.51 4.56
N ILE A 158 4.68 5.98 4.22
CA ILE A 158 3.50 6.10 5.07
C ILE A 158 3.72 5.37 6.40
N ASP A 159 4.26 4.16 6.36
CA ASP A 159 4.46 3.38 7.58
C ASP A 159 5.58 3.97 8.44
N TYR A 160 6.69 4.41 7.83
CA TYR A 160 7.76 5.12 8.53
C TYR A 160 7.22 6.35 9.27
N LEU A 161 6.45 7.20 8.58
CA LEU A 161 5.88 8.41 9.17
C LEU A 161 4.83 8.12 10.24
N LYS A 162 4.02 7.06 10.09
CA LYS A 162 3.06 6.62 11.11
C LYS A 162 3.76 6.19 12.40
N VAL A 163 4.83 5.40 12.29
CA VAL A 163 5.59 4.94 13.46
C VAL A 163 6.29 6.13 14.13
N LEU A 164 6.93 7.01 13.36
CA LEU A 164 7.53 8.23 13.88
C LEU A 164 6.52 9.10 14.62
N LEU A 165 5.31 9.29 14.07
CA LEU A 165 4.24 10.04 14.74
C LEU A 165 3.78 9.36 16.04
N GLY A 166 3.83 8.02 16.11
CA GLY A 166 3.59 7.25 17.33
C GLY A 166 4.63 7.50 18.42
N VAL A 167 5.91 7.63 18.05
CA VAL A 167 7.00 7.95 18.99
C VAL A 167 6.99 9.42 19.40
N ALA A 168 6.66 10.31 18.45
CA ALA A 168 6.56 11.76 18.64
C ALA A 168 5.57 12.18 19.75
N ARG A 169 4.69 11.27 20.19
CA ARG A 169 3.80 11.48 21.34
C ARG A 169 4.57 11.72 22.64
N HIS A 170 5.78 11.17 22.73
CA HIS A 170 6.60 11.17 23.95
C HIS A 170 7.99 11.76 23.74
N ASP A 171 8.40 12.00 22.49
CA ASP A 171 9.73 12.49 22.15
C ASP A 171 9.68 13.60 21.09
N ASP A 172 10.09 14.81 21.48
CA ASP A 172 10.15 15.98 20.59
C ASP A 172 11.25 15.84 19.52
N ALA A 173 12.28 15.00 19.74
CA ALA A 173 13.29 14.71 18.73
C ALA A 173 12.71 13.86 17.60
N ALA A 174 11.91 12.83 17.94
CA ALA A 174 11.17 12.04 16.96
C ALA A 174 10.16 12.89 16.18
N LEU A 175 9.54 13.90 16.81
CA LEU A 175 8.67 14.86 16.10
C LEU A 175 9.46 15.69 15.07
N ALA A 176 10.66 16.14 15.42
CA ALA A 176 11.52 16.87 14.48
C ALA A 176 11.96 15.98 13.30
N GLU A 177 12.32 14.73 13.58
CA GLU A 177 12.63 13.73 12.55
C GLU A 177 11.43 13.49 11.62
N ALA A 178 10.23 13.29 12.18
CA ALA A 178 9.00 13.09 11.42
C ALA A 178 8.70 14.27 10.50
N ARG A 179 8.93 15.50 10.96
CA ARG A 179 8.76 16.70 10.13
C ARG A 179 9.76 16.76 8.99
N GLN A 180 11.02 16.41 9.23
CA GLN A 180 12.05 16.35 8.19
C GLN A 180 11.74 15.26 7.15
N ALA A 181 11.34 14.07 7.61
CA ALA A 181 10.91 12.96 6.75
C ALA A 181 9.71 13.38 5.87
N TYR A 182 8.68 13.98 6.47
CA TYR A 182 7.49 14.42 5.76
C TYR A 182 7.78 15.45 4.66
N ALA A 183 8.75 16.35 4.87
CA ALA A 183 9.12 17.35 3.87
C ALA A 183 9.55 16.74 2.53
N GLN A 184 10.08 15.51 2.53
CA GLN A 184 10.49 14.79 1.31
C GLN A 184 9.28 14.29 0.49
N VAL A 185 8.15 14.08 1.15
CA VAL A 185 6.93 13.51 0.54
C VAL A 185 5.72 14.44 0.59
N ALA A 186 5.85 15.65 1.12
CA ALA A 186 4.77 16.63 1.23
C ALA A 186 4.00 16.87 -0.09
N PRO A 187 4.63 16.96 -1.28
CA PRO A 187 3.89 17.11 -2.54
C PRO A 187 2.92 15.95 -2.85
N ARG A 188 3.17 14.75 -2.31
CA ARG A 188 2.34 13.55 -2.52
C ARG A 188 0.96 13.66 -1.86
N ALA A 189 0.79 14.57 -0.88
CA ALA A 189 -0.49 14.85 -0.23
C ALA A 189 -1.59 15.35 -1.18
N LEU A 190 -1.22 15.83 -2.37
CA LEU A 190 -2.17 16.21 -3.41
C LEU A 190 -2.78 14.99 -4.13
N ALA A 191 -2.05 13.89 -4.20
CA ALA A 191 -2.44 12.67 -4.90
C ALA A 191 -2.99 11.59 -3.97
N ASP A 192 -2.49 11.53 -2.73
CA ASP A 192 -2.86 10.50 -1.76
C ASP A 192 -3.24 11.12 -0.40
N ALA A 193 -4.48 10.84 0.02
CA ALA A 193 -5.07 11.35 1.24
C ALA A 193 -4.33 10.89 2.51
N ARG A 194 -3.59 9.79 2.47
CA ARG A 194 -2.80 9.27 3.60
C ARG A 194 -1.68 10.24 3.98
N PHE A 195 -1.00 10.84 3.00
CA PHE A 195 0.00 11.87 3.27
C PHE A 195 -0.62 13.17 3.79
N ALA A 196 -1.79 13.57 3.31
CA ALA A 196 -2.53 14.70 3.88
C ALA A 196 -2.92 14.43 5.34
N ALA A 197 -3.32 13.19 5.65
CA ALA A 197 -3.67 12.78 7.00
C ALA A 197 -2.47 12.80 7.97
N LEU A 198 -1.30 12.35 7.50
CA LEU A 198 -0.03 12.43 8.24
C LEU A 198 0.35 13.88 8.57
N GLU A 199 0.15 14.82 7.64
CA GLU A 199 0.37 16.24 7.90
C GLU A 199 -0.49 16.76 9.05
N HIS A 200 -1.76 16.39 9.07
CA HIS A 200 -2.66 16.76 10.17
C HIS A 200 -2.21 16.18 11.52
N GLY A 201 -1.67 14.96 11.53
CA GLY A 201 -1.05 14.37 12.71
C GLY A 201 0.16 15.15 13.20
N LEU A 202 1.07 15.51 12.29
CA LEU A 202 2.25 16.34 12.62
C LEU A 202 1.86 17.71 13.16
N LEU A 203 0.94 18.40 12.50
CA LEU A 203 0.43 19.71 12.95
C LEU A 203 -0.23 19.62 14.33
N ALA A 204 -0.91 18.51 14.64
CA ALA A 204 -1.47 18.28 15.96
C ALA A 204 -0.38 18.08 17.01
N ALA A 205 0.62 17.25 16.73
CA ALA A 205 1.75 17.01 17.64
C ALA A 205 2.56 18.29 17.91
N GLU A 206 2.84 19.09 16.88
CA GLU A 206 3.51 20.39 17.02
C GLU A 206 2.70 21.39 17.83
N ALA A 207 1.39 21.50 17.56
CA ALA A 207 0.51 22.37 18.34
C ALA A 207 0.49 21.97 19.82
N VAL A 208 0.56 20.67 20.13
CA VAL A 208 0.59 20.16 21.51
C VAL A 208 1.92 20.44 22.19
N ARG A 209 3.05 20.29 21.49
CA ARG A 209 4.37 20.70 22.00
C ARG A 209 4.37 22.18 22.37
N ASP A 210 3.86 23.03 21.49
CA ASP A 210 3.81 24.48 21.69
C ASP A 210 2.83 24.86 22.82
N ALA A 211 1.67 24.20 22.90
CA ALA A 211 0.70 24.37 23.97
C ALA A 211 1.25 23.94 25.35
N ARG A 212 2.01 22.85 25.41
CA ARG A 212 2.71 22.40 26.62
C ARG A 212 3.69 23.46 27.11
N ALA A 213 4.47 24.06 26.20
CA ALA A 213 5.38 25.16 26.53
C ALA A 213 4.64 26.41 27.05
N ALA A 214 3.40 26.64 26.59
CA ALA A 214 2.54 27.74 27.03
C ALA A 214 1.67 27.42 28.27
N GLY A 215 1.75 26.22 28.85
CA GLY A 215 0.93 25.81 30.00
C GLY A 215 -0.56 25.57 29.70
N ARG A 216 -0.92 25.37 28.42
CA ARG A 216 -2.29 25.09 27.97
C ARG A 216 -2.57 23.59 28.06
N THR A 217 -3.10 23.13 29.19
CA THR A 217 -3.39 21.71 29.41
C THR A 217 -4.80 21.33 28.91
N PRO A 218 -5.06 20.03 28.63
CA PRO A 218 -6.40 19.56 28.28
C PRO A 218 -7.48 19.95 29.31
N GLU A 219 -7.15 19.97 30.60
CA GLU A 219 -8.07 20.36 31.68
C GLU A 219 -8.45 21.84 31.58
N ALA A 220 -7.45 22.71 31.32
CA ALA A 220 -7.68 24.13 31.12
C ALA A 220 -8.57 24.40 29.90
N LEU A 221 -8.35 23.65 28.80
CA LEU A 221 -9.16 23.73 27.59
C LEU A 221 -10.60 23.27 27.85
N ARG A 222 -10.80 22.16 28.54
CA ARG A 222 -12.15 21.69 28.94
C ARG A 222 -12.88 22.72 29.79
N ALA A 223 -12.20 23.36 30.75
CA ALA A 223 -12.79 24.42 31.57
C ALA A 223 -13.19 25.65 30.73
N ALA A 224 -12.36 26.05 29.77
CA ALA A 224 -12.67 27.14 28.85
C ALA A 224 -13.90 26.82 27.97
N ILE A 225 -13.97 25.61 27.43
CA ILE A 225 -15.12 25.15 26.62
C ILE A 225 -16.40 25.10 27.46
N ALA A 226 -16.32 24.68 28.72
CA ALA A 226 -17.48 24.68 29.62
C ALA A 226 -17.99 26.10 29.91
N ALA A 227 -17.10 27.08 30.04
CA ALA A 227 -17.47 28.49 30.22
C ALA A 227 -17.99 29.13 28.93
N ALA A 228 -17.48 28.71 27.76
CA ALA A 228 -17.87 29.22 26.45
C ALA A 228 -18.06 28.06 25.44
N PRO A 229 -19.27 27.45 25.35
CA PRO A 229 -19.50 26.27 24.52
C PRO A 229 -19.23 26.43 23.02
N ARG A 230 -19.20 27.68 22.52
CA ARG A 230 -18.88 28.05 21.13
C ARG A 230 -17.41 28.50 20.95
N ASP A 231 -16.55 28.29 21.94
CA ASP A 231 -15.11 28.47 21.77
C ASP A 231 -14.53 27.31 20.95
N PHE A 232 -14.72 27.40 19.63
CA PHE A 232 -14.27 26.39 18.68
C PHE A 232 -12.74 26.34 18.57
N ALA A 233 -12.05 27.42 18.91
CA ALA A 233 -10.59 27.45 18.95
C ALA A 233 -10.07 26.56 20.09
N ALA A 234 -10.57 26.74 21.31
CA ALA A 234 -10.22 25.88 22.45
C ALA A 234 -10.62 24.42 22.20
N ARG A 235 -11.76 24.19 21.54
CA ARG A 235 -12.24 22.85 21.21
C ARG A 235 -11.37 22.14 20.16
N LEU A 236 -10.94 22.84 19.12
CA LEU A 236 -9.99 22.30 18.13
C LEU A 236 -8.63 22.01 18.78
N GLU A 237 -8.16 22.88 19.67
CA GLU A 237 -6.93 22.65 20.43
C GLU A 237 -7.03 21.38 21.29
N LEU A 238 -8.15 21.20 22.00
CA LEU A 238 -8.41 19.98 22.77
C LEU A 238 -8.45 18.74 21.87
N ALA A 239 -9.10 18.82 20.71
CA ALA A 239 -9.13 17.72 19.74
C ALA A 239 -7.71 17.36 19.26
N ARG A 240 -6.83 18.34 19.05
CA ARG A 240 -5.42 18.10 18.69
C ARG A 240 -4.63 17.45 19.83
N HIS A 241 -4.87 17.84 21.09
CA HIS A 241 -4.31 17.14 22.25
C HIS A 241 -4.70 15.67 22.29
N LEU A 242 -5.98 15.37 22.08
CA LEU A 242 -6.50 14.00 22.05
C LEU A 242 -5.93 13.22 20.86
N PHE A 243 -5.86 13.84 19.69
CA PHE A 243 -5.30 13.23 18.49
C PHE A 243 -3.81 12.89 18.66
N ALA A 244 -3.00 13.84 19.13
CA ALA A 244 -1.58 13.61 19.41
C ALA A 244 -1.37 12.57 20.52
N ALA A 245 -2.29 12.45 21.49
CA ALA A 245 -2.25 11.40 22.50
C ALA A 245 -2.68 10.01 21.99
N GLY A 246 -3.18 9.91 20.75
CA GLY A 246 -3.73 8.68 20.18
C GLY A 246 -5.18 8.37 20.59
N ALA A 247 -5.84 9.28 21.31
CA ALA A 247 -7.26 9.18 21.69
C ALA A 247 -8.17 9.60 20.50
N MET A 248 -8.09 8.82 19.41
CA MET A 248 -8.67 9.16 18.11
C MET A 248 -10.18 9.43 18.16
N THR A 249 -10.92 8.59 18.89
CA THR A 249 -12.38 8.69 19.01
C THR A 249 -12.81 9.92 19.80
N GLU A 250 -12.11 10.22 20.89
CA GLU A 250 -12.40 11.42 21.70
C GLU A 250 -12.07 12.70 20.92
N ALA A 251 -10.97 12.70 20.17
CA ALA A 251 -10.63 13.80 19.27
C ALA A 251 -11.75 14.04 18.23
N MET A 252 -12.25 12.96 17.61
CA MET A 252 -13.35 13.04 16.65
C MET A 252 -14.66 13.54 17.27
N ASP A 253 -15.00 13.14 18.50
CA ASP A 253 -16.18 13.64 19.19
C ASP A 253 -16.11 15.17 19.44
N GLU A 254 -14.95 15.70 19.83
CA GLU A 254 -14.78 17.16 19.97
C GLU A 254 -14.88 17.90 18.62
N LEU A 255 -14.39 17.31 17.54
CA LEU A 255 -14.52 17.88 16.20
C LEU A 255 -15.97 17.87 15.70
N LEU A 256 -16.75 16.82 16.01
CA LEU A 256 -18.19 16.78 15.69
C LEU A 256 -18.96 17.90 16.37
N GLU A 257 -18.62 18.24 17.62
CA GLU A 257 -19.26 19.34 18.32
C GLU A 257 -19.04 20.70 17.62
N ILE A 258 -17.89 20.89 16.95
CA ILE A 258 -17.67 22.04 16.07
C ILE A 258 -18.57 21.93 14.84
N LEU A 259 -18.52 20.80 14.12
CA LEU A 259 -19.24 20.60 12.86
C LEU A 259 -20.76 20.70 12.99
N MET A 260 -21.32 20.24 14.11
CA MET A 260 -22.75 20.34 14.40
C MET A 260 -23.22 21.79 14.63
N ARG A 261 -22.32 22.71 15.00
CA ARG A 261 -22.65 24.11 15.30
C ARG A 261 -22.20 25.09 14.21
N ASP A 262 -21.10 24.79 13.53
CA ASP A 262 -20.54 25.57 12.44
C ASP A 262 -19.64 24.72 11.54
N LYS A 263 -20.19 24.26 10.41
CA LYS A 263 -19.52 23.39 9.43
C LYS A 263 -18.38 24.11 8.69
N GLY A 264 -18.44 25.44 8.60
CA GLY A 264 -17.53 26.26 7.81
C GLY A 264 -16.43 26.94 8.62
N TRP A 265 -16.49 26.84 9.95
CA TRP A 265 -15.53 27.49 10.83
C TRP A 265 -14.08 27.12 10.49
N SER A 266 -13.21 28.14 10.42
CA SER A 266 -11.78 28.02 10.10
C SER A 266 -11.52 27.22 8.81
N ASP A 267 -12.18 27.60 7.71
CA ASP A 267 -12.05 26.98 6.38
C ASP A 267 -12.25 25.45 6.39
N GLY A 268 -13.18 24.99 7.25
CA GLY A 268 -13.52 23.59 7.41
C GLY A 268 -12.42 22.74 8.07
N LEU A 269 -11.50 23.35 8.83
CA LEU A 269 -10.38 22.67 9.47
C LEU A 269 -10.83 21.50 10.36
N ALA A 270 -11.94 21.65 11.08
CA ALA A 270 -12.49 20.58 11.91
C ALA A 270 -12.85 19.34 11.08
N ARG A 271 -13.46 19.53 9.91
CA ARG A 271 -13.79 18.44 8.99
C ARG A 271 -12.54 17.77 8.42
N LYS A 272 -11.55 18.58 8.02
CA LYS A 272 -10.28 18.07 7.46
C LYS A 272 -9.53 17.22 8.48
N THR A 273 -9.41 17.70 9.72
CA THR A 273 -8.78 16.93 10.81
C THR A 273 -9.57 15.66 11.15
N TYR A 274 -10.90 15.72 11.13
CA TYR A 274 -11.73 14.53 11.37
C TYR A 274 -11.49 13.44 10.30
N VAL A 275 -11.47 13.83 9.02
CA VAL A 275 -11.19 12.92 7.91
C VAL A 275 -9.77 12.36 8.01
N ALA A 276 -8.79 13.17 8.39
CA ALA A 276 -7.43 12.72 8.61
C ALA A 276 -7.34 11.64 9.70
N ILE A 277 -8.06 11.80 10.82
CA ILE A 277 -8.09 10.78 11.88
C ILE A 277 -8.68 9.47 11.34
N LEU A 278 -9.78 9.52 10.59
CA LEU A 278 -10.37 8.32 9.98
C LEU A 278 -9.40 7.63 9.01
N GLU A 279 -8.65 8.41 8.23
CA GLU A 279 -7.67 7.88 7.29
C GLU A 279 -6.52 7.18 8.01
N LEU A 280 -5.96 7.79 9.07
CA LEU A 280 -4.89 7.16 9.86
C LEU A 280 -5.35 5.94 10.67
N MET A 281 -6.62 5.89 11.07
CA MET A 281 -7.21 4.72 11.72
C MET A 281 -7.49 3.58 10.74
N SER A 282 -7.68 3.89 9.46
CA SER A 282 -8.02 2.89 8.45
C SER A 282 -6.83 1.95 8.23
N LYS A 283 -7.09 0.65 8.34
CA LYS A 283 -6.12 -0.36 7.96
C LYS A 283 -5.90 -0.30 6.44
N PRO A 284 -4.67 -0.52 5.95
CA PRO A 284 -4.46 -0.73 4.52
C PRO A 284 -5.40 -1.84 4.05
N ALA A 285 -5.95 -1.68 2.84
CA ALA A 285 -6.73 -2.75 2.23
C ALA A 285 -5.85 -4.00 2.20
N PRO A 286 -6.35 -5.18 2.60
CA PRO A 286 -5.55 -6.40 2.51
C PRO A 286 -5.07 -6.53 1.06
N LYS A 287 -3.76 -6.82 0.87
CA LYS A 287 -3.25 -7.33 -0.42
C LYS A 287 -4.23 -8.43 -0.85
N ALA A 288 -4.73 -8.37 -2.08
CA ALA A 288 -5.83 -9.22 -2.53
C ALA A 288 -5.59 -10.67 -2.10
N ALA A 289 -6.40 -11.16 -1.16
CA ALA A 289 -6.21 -12.50 -0.63
C ALA A 289 -6.41 -13.50 -1.76
N THR A 290 -5.45 -14.41 -1.92
CA THR A 290 -5.56 -15.58 -2.77
C THR A 290 -6.89 -16.26 -2.47
N PRO A 291 -7.79 -16.44 -3.45
CA PRO A 291 -8.98 -17.24 -3.22
C PRO A 291 -8.49 -18.65 -2.82
N GLU A 292 -8.72 -19.05 -1.57
CA GLU A 292 -8.52 -20.46 -1.20
C GLU A 292 -9.37 -21.30 -2.17
N ALA A 293 -8.71 -22.06 -3.02
CA ALA A 293 -9.35 -22.98 -3.94
C ALA A 293 -10.12 -24.03 -3.12
N LYS A 294 -11.40 -23.77 -2.85
CA LYS A 294 -12.31 -24.81 -2.39
C LYS A 294 -12.36 -25.86 -3.48
N LYS A 295 -11.74 -27.02 -3.22
CA LYS A 295 -11.86 -28.21 -4.08
C LYS A 295 -13.34 -28.51 -4.29
N GLY A 296 -13.79 -28.32 -5.53
CA GLY A 296 -15.07 -28.83 -6.04
C GLY A 296 -16.26 -27.90 -5.85
N ALA A 297 -16.31 -26.80 -6.60
CA ALA A 297 -17.55 -26.27 -7.20
C ALA A 297 -17.20 -25.13 -8.16
N VAL A 298 -17.53 -25.28 -9.44
CA VAL A 298 -17.56 -24.16 -10.38
C VAL A 298 -18.80 -23.34 -10.03
N GLU A 299 -18.64 -22.29 -9.22
CA GLU A 299 -19.65 -21.24 -9.07
C GLU A 299 -19.26 -20.02 -9.90
N ILE A 300 -19.94 -19.87 -11.04
CA ILE A 300 -19.95 -18.64 -11.85
C ILE A 300 -20.89 -17.65 -11.14
N ALA A 301 -20.36 -16.84 -10.23
CA ALA A 301 -20.87 -15.52 -9.85
C ALA A 301 -20.01 -14.94 -8.72
N GLY A 302 -19.24 -13.89 -9.03
CA GLY A 302 -18.48 -13.14 -8.03
C GLY A 302 -19.40 -12.47 -7.01
N LYS A 303 -19.61 -13.12 -5.86
CA LYS A 303 -19.91 -12.39 -4.63
C LYS A 303 -18.59 -11.80 -4.16
N ALA A 304 -18.40 -10.50 -4.40
CA ALA A 304 -17.35 -9.76 -3.73
C ALA A 304 -17.47 -10.02 -2.23
N VAL A 305 -16.45 -10.63 -1.64
CA VAL A 305 -16.34 -10.76 -0.20
C VAL A 305 -16.12 -9.34 0.31
N VAL A 306 -17.20 -8.68 0.73
CA VAL A 306 -17.12 -7.41 1.43
C VAL A 306 -16.49 -7.73 2.77
N VAL A 307 -15.18 -7.47 2.89
CA VAL A 307 -14.50 -7.49 4.18
C VAL A 307 -15.23 -6.48 5.07
N PRO A 308 -15.84 -6.90 6.20
CA PRO A 308 -16.52 -5.96 7.08
C PRO A 308 -15.53 -4.88 7.52
N GLY A 309 -15.92 -3.61 7.33
CA GLY A 309 -15.13 -2.47 7.81
C GLY A 309 -14.99 -2.50 9.33
N ASP A 310 -14.00 -1.77 9.85
CA ASP A 310 -13.89 -1.58 11.29
C ASP A 310 -15.18 -0.89 11.82
N PRO A 311 -15.93 -1.52 12.74
CA PRO A 311 -17.22 -1.02 13.19
C PRO A 311 -17.14 0.34 13.87
N VAL A 312 -15.99 0.68 14.47
CA VAL A 312 -15.74 2.00 15.05
C VAL A 312 -15.61 3.03 13.93
N ILE A 313 -14.74 2.78 12.95
CA ILE A 313 -14.53 3.69 11.81
C ILE A 313 -15.84 3.94 11.07
N ASP A 314 -16.62 2.89 10.81
CA ASP A 314 -17.91 3.01 10.11
C ASP A 314 -18.94 3.81 10.91
N SER A 315 -18.93 3.68 12.25
CA SER A 315 -19.76 4.50 13.12
C SER A 315 -19.40 5.98 13.02
N TYR A 316 -18.12 6.32 13.06
CA TYR A 316 -17.66 7.70 12.94
C TYR A 316 -17.84 8.27 11.52
N ARG A 317 -17.73 7.46 10.46
CA ARG A 317 -18.13 7.87 9.10
C ARG A 317 -19.61 8.25 9.02
N ARG A 318 -20.49 7.47 9.66
CA ARG A 318 -21.93 7.79 9.74
C ARG A 318 -22.19 9.06 10.54
N LYS A 319 -21.57 9.23 11.72
CA LYS A 319 -21.67 10.46 12.53
C LYS A 319 -21.28 11.70 11.72
N LEU A 320 -20.18 11.63 10.97
CA LEU A 320 -19.73 12.73 10.10
C LEU A 320 -20.75 13.06 9.02
N SER A 321 -21.28 12.03 8.34
CA SER A 321 -22.33 12.22 7.32
C SER A 321 -23.54 12.93 7.92
N MET A 322 -24.04 12.44 9.07
CA MET A 322 -25.17 13.05 9.77
C MET A 322 -24.93 14.50 10.21
N ALA A 323 -23.69 14.85 10.58
CA ALA A 323 -23.35 16.21 10.97
C ALA A 323 -23.25 17.16 9.76
N LEU A 324 -22.96 16.64 8.57
CA LEU A 324 -22.78 17.46 7.36
C LEU A 324 -24.06 17.67 6.56
N PHE A 325 -25.00 16.74 6.62
CA PHE A 325 -26.36 16.90 6.07
C PHE A 325 -27.32 17.53 7.09
#